data_AF-A0A8X6VXE7-F1
#
_entry.id   AF-A0A8X6VXE7-F1
#
_cell.length_a   1.000
_cell.length_b   1.000
_cell.length_c   1.000
_cell.angle_alpha   90.00
_cell.angle_beta   90.00
_cell.angle_gamma   90.00
#
_symmetry.space_group_name_H-M   'P 1'
#
loop_
_entity.id
_entity.type
_entity.pdbx_description
1 polymer ?
#
loop_
_entity_poly.entity_id
_entity_poly.type
_entity_poly.pdbx_seq_one_letter_code
_entity_poly.pdbx_strand_id
1 'polypeptide(L)'
;MRTGIYLGVTANRNRRSTSSDPSRQLSSATGTTVSRQTVYRRLRHIDLYARRPVGCVPLTSAHYRLRLTWSREHALWTTQQWSCVMFSDESRFSLQSDSRRTLMLRAPGTRYHQENTIERHRYGGAGWLVWGGIILSSRIDLHVQSVTMTDHIYRDVILEQYVCLFRGAMGAEFLFMDDNTRPHHANIVDECLQSDITRMDWPAYSPDLNPTEHVWDMLG
;
A
#
# COMPACT_ATOMS: atom_id res chain seq x y z
N MET A 1 23.83 0.06 -35.62
CA MET A 1 23.72 -1.00 -34.59
C MET A 1 23.99 -0.55 -33.15
N ARG A 2 24.71 0.56 -32.88
CA ARG A 2 25.10 0.99 -31.52
C ARG A 2 24.03 1.74 -30.69
N THR A 3 22.99 2.29 -31.33
CA THR A 3 21.98 3.15 -30.70
C THR A 3 20.91 2.39 -29.91
N GLY A 4 20.54 1.18 -30.33
CA GLY A 4 19.50 0.37 -29.67
C GLY A 4 19.94 -0.22 -28.32
N ILE A 5 21.19 -0.71 -28.26
CA ILE A 5 21.80 -1.26 -27.04
C ILE A 5 21.99 -0.15 -25.99
N TYR A 6 22.47 1.02 -26.42
CA TYR A 6 22.63 2.18 -25.53
C TYR A 6 21.30 2.63 -24.91
N LEU A 7 20.24 2.73 -25.72
CA LEU A 7 18.90 3.07 -25.21
C LEU A 7 18.35 2.02 -24.23
N GLY A 8 18.59 0.73 -24.48
CA GLY A 8 18.19 -0.35 -23.58
C GLY A 8 18.94 -0.33 -22.24
N VAL A 9 20.26 -0.10 -22.27
CA VAL A 9 21.09 0.00 -21.05
C VAL A 9 20.73 1.24 -20.24
N THR A 10 20.53 2.38 -20.89
CA THR A 10 20.15 3.64 -20.23
C THR A 10 18.73 3.59 -19.67
N ALA A 11 17.78 3.00 -20.41
CA ALA A 11 16.42 2.77 -19.92
C ALA A 11 16.38 1.80 -18.74
N ASN A 12 17.20 0.74 -18.75
CA ASN A 12 17.28 -0.20 -17.61
C ASN A 12 18.00 0.38 -16.40
N ARG A 13 19.00 1.25 -16.58
CA ARG A 13 19.68 1.96 -15.49
C ARG A 13 18.80 3.04 -14.87
N ASN A 14 17.86 3.61 -15.62
CA ASN A 14 17.01 4.71 -15.16
C ASN A 14 15.55 4.50 -15.61
N ARG A 15 14.92 3.41 -15.15
CA ARG A 15 13.56 3.00 -15.58
C ARG A 15 12.45 3.99 -15.27
N ARG A 16 12.71 4.95 -14.36
CA ARG A 16 11.79 6.03 -13.95
C ARG A 16 11.93 7.29 -14.80
N SER A 17 12.93 7.34 -15.68
CA SER A 17 13.14 8.46 -16.59
C SER A 17 12.01 8.58 -17.61
N THR A 18 11.52 9.80 -17.81
CA THR A 18 10.56 10.06 -18.88
C THR A 18 11.24 9.96 -20.24
N SER A 19 10.51 9.64 -21.32
CA SER A 19 11.08 9.54 -22.69
C SER A 19 11.92 10.75 -23.15
N SER A 20 11.75 11.90 -22.50
CA SER A 20 12.56 13.12 -22.62
C SER A 20 14.03 12.93 -22.22
N ASP A 21 14.31 12.12 -21.19
CA ASP A 21 15.65 11.98 -20.62
C ASP A 21 16.55 11.06 -21.46
N PRO A 22 16.11 9.87 -21.95
CA PRO A 22 16.90 9.09 -22.90
C PRO A 22 17.15 9.84 -24.20
N SER A 23 16.21 10.68 -24.64
CA SER A 23 16.37 11.52 -25.83
C SER A 23 17.44 12.59 -25.64
N ARG A 24 17.45 13.28 -24.48
CA ARG A 24 18.51 14.26 -24.14
C ARG A 24 19.87 13.61 -23.95
N GLN A 25 19.93 12.48 -23.24
CA GLN A 25 21.18 11.76 -22.98
C GLN A 25 21.77 11.16 -24.25
N LEU A 26 20.93 10.66 -25.17
CA LEU A 26 21.39 10.22 -26.47
C LEU A 26 21.88 11.39 -27.32
N SER A 27 21.15 12.51 -27.32
CA SER A 27 21.55 13.73 -28.04
C SER A 27 22.88 14.30 -27.55
N SER A 28 23.13 14.28 -26.24
CA SER A 28 24.42 14.71 -25.67
C SER A 28 25.55 13.74 -25.95
N ALA A 29 25.29 12.42 -26.00
CA ALA A 29 26.31 11.40 -26.23
C ALA A 29 26.65 11.18 -27.72
N THR A 30 25.73 11.45 -28.64
CA THR A 30 25.90 11.15 -30.08
C THR A 30 25.72 12.36 -31.00
N GLY A 31 25.42 13.55 -30.46
CA GLY A 31 25.22 14.78 -31.24
C GLY A 31 24.00 14.76 -32.14
N THR A 32 23.16 13.72 -32.07
CA THR A 32 22.03 13.51 -32.99
C THR A 32 20.72 13.71 -32.25
N THR A 33 19.90 14.67 -32.72
CA THR A 33 18.56 14.90 -32.17
C THR A 33 17.62 13.79 -32.62
N VAL A 34 17.11 12.99 -31.68
CA VAL A 34 16.18 11.89 -31.97
C VAL A 34 14.77 12.26 -31.52
N SER A 35 13.77 12.01 -32.37
CA SER A 35 12.38 12.27 -32.02
C SER A 35 11.86 11.30 -30.96
N ARG A 36 10.91 11.76 -30.12
CA ARG A 36 10.25 10.91 -29.11
C ARG A 36 9.65 9.64 -29.70
N GLN A 37 9.07 9.72 -30.90
CA GLN A 37 8.48 8.55 -31.59
C GLN A 37 9.53 7.49 -31.93
N THR A 38 10.72 7.90 -32.36
CA THR A 38 11.83 6.98 -32.63
C THR A 38 12.29 6.30 -31.34
N VAL A 39 12.36 7.03 -30.22
CA VAL A 39 12.67 6.45 -28.90
C VAL A 39 11.62 5.41 -28.50
N TYR A 40 10.33 5.72 -28.61
CA TYR A 40 9.26 4.76 -28.30
C TYR A 40 9.30 3.49 -29.16
N ARG A 41 9.52 3.64 -30.48
CA ARG A 41 9.63 2.48 -31.39
C ARG A 41 10.81 1.59 -31.01
N ARG A 42 11.95 2.19 -30.65
CA ARG A 42 13.15 1.44 -30.23
C ARG A 42 12.94 0.76 -28.87
N LEU A 43 12.31 1.42 -27.90
CA LEU A 43 11.97 0.81 -26.61
C LEU A 43 11.02 -0.38 -26.77
N ARG A 44 9.99 -0.26 -27.63
CA ARG A 44 9.08 -1.38 -27.93
C ARG A 44 9.78 -2.55 -28.63
N HIS A 45 10.77 -2.28 -29.47
CA HIS A 45 11.56 -3.32 -30.14
C HIS A 45 12.44 -4.13 -29.16
N ILE A 46 12.65 -3.63 -27.94
CA ILE A 46 13.37 -4.34 -26.87
C ILE A 46 12.42 -4.70 -25.71
N ASP A 47 11.12 -4.82 -26.00
CA ASP A 47 10.05 -5.18 -25.06
C ASP A 47 9.90 -4.27 -23.84
N LEU A 48 10.32 -3.01 -23.93
CA LEU A 48 10.11 -2.02 -22.86
C LEU A 48 8.93 -1.11 -23.17
N TYR A 49 7.98 -1.07 -22.23
CA TYR A 49 6.78 -0.27 -22.32
C TYR A 49 6.67 0.67 -21.12
N ALA A 50 6.26 1.92 -21.37
CA ALA A 50 5.88 2.83 -20.31
C ALA A 50 4.57 2.34 -19.67
N ARG A 51 4.63 1.97 -18.39
CA ARG A 51 3.51 1.46 -17.60
C ARG A 51 3.50 2.10 -16.23
N ARG A 52 2.35 2.14 -15.58
CA ARG A 52 2.27 2.55 -14.18
C ARG A 52 2.95 1.49 -13.30
N PRO A 53 3.91 1.87 -12.45
CA PRO A 53 4.45 0.97 -11.44
C PRO A 53 3.38 0.66 -10.39
N VAL A 54 3.55 -0.45 -9.69
CA VAL A 54 2.72 -0.78 -8.52
C VAL A 54 3.37 -0.16 -7.29
N GLY A 55 2.58 0.51 -6.46
CA GLY A 55 3.00 0.87 -5.12
C GLY A 55 3.01 -0.39 -4.25
N CYS A 56 4.17 -0.82 -3.78
CA CYS A 56 4.26 -1.91 -2.82
C CYS A 56 5.49 -1.75 -1.94
N VAL A 57 5.41 -2.30 -0.73
CA VAL A 57 6.56 -2.37 0.17
C VAL A 57 7.34 -3.66 -0.16
N PRO A 58 8.65 -3.60 -0.40
CA PRO A 58 9.44 -4.80 -0.67
C PRO A 58 9.36 -5.79 0.50
N LEU A 59 8.95 -7.02 0.20
CA LEU A 59 8.79 -8.08 1.18
C LEU A 59 10.09 -8.88 1.33
N THR A 60 10.48 -9.14 2.58
CA THR A 60 11.57 -10.07 2.90
C THR A 60 11.05 -11.51 2.82
N SER A 61 11.96 -12.49 2.72
CA SER A 61 11.59 -13.92 2.79
C SER A 61 10.85 -14.28 4.09
N ALA A 62 11.12 -13.56 5.18
CA ALA A 62 10.38 -13.72 6.43
C ALA A 62 8.93 -13.26 6.29
N HIS A 63 8.70 -12.09 5.68
CA HIS A 63 7.33 -11.58 5.42
C HIS A 63 6.53 -12.55 4.56
N TYR A 64 7.12 -13.10 3.48
CA TYR A 64 6.44 -14.09 2.64
C TYR A 64 5.97 -15.31 3.41
N ARG A 65 6.82 -15.86 4.30
CA ARG A 65 6.46 -17.02 5.11
C ARG A 65 5.30 -16.71 6.06
N LEU A 66 5.37 -15.60 6.79
CA LEU A 66 4.31 -15.20 7.73
C LEU A 66 2.97 -14.96 7.01
N ARG A 67 3.00 -14.24 5.89
CA ARG A 67 1.81 -13.99 5.05
C ARG A 67 1.19 -15.29 4.54
N LEU A 68 2.02 -16.23 4.08
CA LEU A 68 1.55 -17.51 3.57
C LEU A 68 0.96 -18.38 4.68
N THR A 69 1.59 -18.43 5.84
CA THR A 69 1.09 -19.16 7.01
C THR A 69 -0.27 -18.62 7.43
N TRP A 70 -0.37 -17.30 7.64
CA TRP A 70 -1.63 -16.64 7.99
C TRP A 70 -2.73 -16.94 6.95
N SER A 71 -2.40 -16.83 5.66
CA SER A 71 -3.37 -17.10 4.59
C SER A 71 -3.86 -18.55 4.62
N ARG A 72 -2.99 -19.51 4.96
CA ARG A 72 -3.35 -20.94 5.05
C ARG A 72 -4.22 -21.23 6.27
N GLU A 73 -3.92 -20.61 7.41
CA GLU A 73 -4.70 -20.75 8.65
C GLU A 73 -6.13 -20.23 8.47
N HIS A 74 -6.29 -19.15 7.70
CA HIS A 74 -7.57 -18.49 7.48
C HIS A 74 -8.26 -18.93 6.17
N ALA A 75 -7.64 -19.79 5.36
CA ALA A 75 -8.19 -20.22 4.06
C ALA A 75 -9.50 -20.99 4.17
N LEU A 76 -9.71 -21.70 5.29
CA LEU A 76 -10.89 -22.53 5.55
C LEU A 76 -11.90 -21.86 6.48
N TRP A 77 -11.68 -20.59 6.83
CA TRP A 77 -12.62 -19.86 7.67
C TRP A 77 -13.97 -19.68 6.97
N THR A 78 -15.03 -19.95 7.71
CA THR A 78 -16.41 -19.77 7.27
C THR A 78 -16.81 -18.29 7.26
N THR A 79 -17.86 -17.95 6.52
CA THR A 79 -18.45 -16.60 6.53
C THR A 79 -18.83 -16.15 7.93
N GLN A 80 -19.30 -17.06 8.78
CA GLN A 80 -19.65 -16.74 10.17
C GLN A 80 -18.41 -16.33 10.98
N GLN A 81 -17.28 -17.03 10.83
CA GLN A 81 -16.03 -16.65 11.49
C GLN A 81 -15.55 -15.27 11.01
N TRP A 82 -15.61 -15.01 9.70
CA TRP A 82 -15.29 -13.69 9.15
C TRP A 82 -16.26 -12.60 9.59
N SER A 83 -17.51 -12.95 9.90
CA SER A 83 -18.52 -11.97 10.34
C SER A 83 -18.24 -11.36 11.71
N CYS A 84 -17.41 -12.04 12.51
CA CYS A 84 -16.98 -11.56 13.81
C CYS A 84 -15.72 -10.68 13.74
N VAL A 85 -15.09 -10.54 12.56
CA VAL A 85 -13.87 -9.76 12.37
C VAL A 85 -14.19 -8.34 11.95
N MET A 86 -13.71 -7.37 12.72
CA MET A 86 -13.71 -5.96 12.35
C MET A 86 -12.36 -5.61 11.72
N PHE A 87 -12.38 -5.29 10.44
CA PHE A 87 -11.22 -4.79 9.70
C PHE A 87 -11.14 -3.29 9.85
N SER A 88 -10.00 -2.76 10.32
CA SER A 88 -9.75 -1.33 10.43
C SER A 88 -8.48 -0.92 9.69
N ASP A 89 -8.38 0.36 9.34
CA ASP A 89 -7.20 0.97 8.73
C ASP A 89 -7.27 2.51 8.77
N GLU A 90 -6.12 3.16 8.63
CA GLU A 90 -6.00 4.61 8.43
C GLU A 90 -5.61 4.96 7.00
N SER A 91 -6.41 5.82 6.36
CA SER A 91 -6.05 6.43 5.07
C SER A 91 -5.80 7.93 5.21
N ARG A 92 -4.88 8.46 4.39
CA ARG A 92 -4.56 9.89 4.35
C ARG A 92 -5.15 10.56 3.12
N PHE A 93 -6.03 11.52 3.34
CA PHE A 93 -6.62 12.37 2.31
C PHE A 93 -5.88 13.71 2.27
N SER A 94 -5.34 14.07 1.11
CA SER A 94 -4.62 15.33 0.91
C SER A 94 -5.22 16.13 -0.24
N LEU A 95 -5.20 17.46 -0.11
CA LEU A 95 -5.72 18.39 -1.13
C LEU A 95 -4.79 18.52 -2.33
N GLN A 96 -3.52 18.15 -2.17
CA GLN A 96 -2.57 18.08 -3.27
C GLN A 96 -2.65 16.70 -3.91
N SER A 97 -2.87 16.64 -5.22
CA SER A 97 -2.83 15.36 -5.92
C SER A 97 -1.44 14.75 -5.78
N ASP A 98 -1.32 13.57 -5.18
CA ASP A 98 -0.15 12.73 -5.40
C ASP A 98 -0.15 12.39 -6.90
N SER A 99 0.68 13.07 -7.68
CA SER A 99 0.62 12.95 -9.12
C SER A 99 1.07 11.54 -9.49
N ARG A 100 0.11 10.61 -9.61
CA ARG A 100 0.26 9.22 -10.07
C ARG A 100 0.71 9.14 -11.56
N ARG A 101 1.36 10.20 -12.06
CA ARG A 101 1.90 10.37 -13.42
C ARG A 101 3.28 9.74 -13.60
N THR A 102 3.84 9.12 -12.56
CA THR A 102 5.08 8.38 -12.69
C THR A 102 4.86 7.12 -13.52
N LEU A 103 5.44 7.10 -14.72
CA LEU A 103 5.52 5.92 -15.56
C LEU A 103 6.90 5.30 -15.43
N MET A 104 6.95 3.99 -15.49
CA MET A 104 8.17 3.21 -15.47
C MET A 104 8.26 2.35 -16.72
N LEU A 105 9.44 2.30 -17.32
CA LEU A 105 9.74 1.41 -18.43
C LEU A 105 9.94 -0.01 -17.90
N ARG A 106 9.07 -0.94 -18.30
CA ARG A 106 9.19 -2.36 -17.92
C ARG A 106 8.71 -3.31 -19.00
N ALA A 107 9.16 -4.55 -18.92
CA ALA A 107 8.68 -5.64 -19.76
C ALA A 107 7.29 -6.14 -19.32
N PRO A 108 6.54 -6.80 -20.22
CA PRO A 108 5.36 -7.57 -19.84
C PRO A 108 5.68 -8.63 -18.78
N GLY A 109 4.74 -8.91 -17.87
CA GLY A 109 4.91 -9.93 -16.82
C GLY A 109 5.77 -9.49 -15.63
N THR A 110 6.62 -8.48 -15.75
CA THR A 110 7.55 -8.09 -14.66
C THR A 110 6.95 -7.10 -13.65
N ARG A 111 5.60 -7.06 -13.53
CA ARG A 111 4.86 -6.02 -12.78
C ARG A 111 5.26 -5.92 -11.31
N TYR A 112 5.53 -7.06 -10.67
CA TYR A 112 5.80 -7.16 -9.23
C TYR A 112 7.28 -7.40 -8.88
N HIS A 113 8.18 -7.32 -9.86
CA HIS A 113 9.61 -7.34 -9.55
C HIS A 113 9.96 -6.08 -8.75
N GLN A 114 10.78 -6.21 -7.71
CA GLN A 114 11.15 -5.11 -6.79
C GLN A 114 11.70 -3.86 -7.51
N GLU A 115 12.43 -4.07 -8.60
CA GLU A 115 12.93 -3.02 -9.50
C GLU A 115 11.83 -2.27 -10.28
N ASN A 116 10.63 -2.84 -10.37
CA ASN A 116 9.48 -2.33 -11.13
C ASN A 116 8.36 -1.75 -10.26
N THR A 117 8.63 -1.59 -8.96
CA THR A 117 7.68 -1.13 -7.95
C THR A 117 8.14 0.20 -7.35
N ILE A 118 7.18 0.97 -6.85
CA ILE A 118 7.45 2.17 -6.06
C ILE A 118 7.17 1.83 -4.61
N GLU A 119 8.10 2.16 -3.72
CA GLU A 119 7.83 2.09 -2.29
C GLU A 119 6.75 3.12 -1.96
N ARG A 120 5.64 2.67 -1.36
CA ARG A 120 4.74 3.60 -0.66
C ARG A 120 5.56 4.15 0.52
N HIS A 121 6.08 5.36 0.38
CA HIS A 121 6.73 6.06 1.49
C HIS A 121 5.74 6.28 2.63
N ARG A 122 6.25 6.34 3.87
CA ARG A 122 5.49 6.84 5.01
C ARG A 122 5.01 8.25 4.69
N TYR A 123 3.72 8.48 4.86
CA TYR A 123 3.04 9.73 4.58
C TYR A 123 3.82 10.94 5.09
N GLY A 124 4.27 11.82 4.19
CA GLY A 124 4.88 13.10 4.50
C GLY A 124 4.12 14.20 3.77
N GLY A 125 3.68 15.25 4.48
CA GLY A 125 2.92 16.37 3.92
C GLY A 125 1.68 16.72 4.74
N ALA A 126 1.00 17.82 4.42
CA ALA A 126 -0.26 18.23 5.04
C ALA A 126 -1.45 17.41 4.47
N GLY A 127 -2.35 16.96 5.33
CA GLY A 127 -3.46 16.09 4.96
C GLY A 127 -4.24 15.62 6.19
N TRP A 128 -5.45 15.14 5.96
CA TRP A 128 -6.34 14.59 6.97
C TRP A 128 -6.11 13.09 7.05
N LEU A 129 -5.89 12.59 8.26
CA LEU A 129 -5.93 11.17 8.56
C LEU A 129 -7.39 10.79 8.81
N VAL A 130 -7.86 9.76 8.14
CA VAL A 130 -9.19 9.20 8.30
C VAL A 130 -9.03 7.76 8.75
N TRP A 131 -9.56 7.44 9.92
CA TRP A 131 -9.67 6.08 10.41
C TRP A 131 -11.07 5.56 10.12
N GLY A 132 -11.17 4.29 9.75
CA GLY A 132 -12.45 3.63 9.55
C GLY A 132 -12.34 2.13 9.78
N GLY A 133 -13.47 1.53 10.11
CA GLY A 133 -13.59 0.08 10.24
C GLY A 133 -14.82 -0.45 9.53
N ILE A 134 -14.71 -1.68 9.04
CA ILE A 134 -15.80 -2.43 8.41
C ILE A 134 -15.94 -3.79 9.08
N ILE A 135 -17.17 -4.28 9.13
CA ILE A 135 -17.51 -5.62 9.58
C ILE A 135 -18.51 -6.21 8.60
N LEU A 136 -18.65 -7.54 8.55
CA LEU A 136 -19.62 -8.13 7.64
C LEU A 136 -21.03 -7.58 7.93
N SER A 137 -21.64 -6.96 6.93
CA SER A 137 -22.97 -6.33 7.00
C SER A 137 -23.07 -5.00 7.77
N SER A 138 -21.96 -4.41 8.22
CA SER A 138 -21.99 -3.08 8.86
C SER A 138 -20.68 -2.30 8.66
N ARG A 139 -20.65 -1.07 9.16
CA ARG A 139 -19.48 -0.19 9.14
C ARG A 139 -19.44 0.64 10.41
N ILE A 140 -18.25 1.12 10.74
CA ILE A 140 -18.03 2.11 11.78
C ILE A 140 -18.06 3.50 11.15
N ASP A 141 -18.48 4.49 11.93
CA ASP A 141 -18.33 5.89 11.55
C ASP A 141 -16.85 6.24 11.34
N LEU A 142 -16.60 7.12 10.37
CA LEU A 142 -15.26 7.57 10.04
C LEU A 142 -14.78 8.59 11.06
N HIS A 143 -13.62 8.33 11.66
CA HIS A 143 -12.94 9.31 12.50
C HIS A 143 -11.95 10.11 11.67
N VAL A 144 -12.04 11.44 11.72
CA VAL A 144 -11.24 12.34 10.90
C VAL A 144 -10.40 13.25 11.80
N GLN A 145 -9.10 13.31 11.54
CA GLN A 145 -8.19 14.18 12.27
C GLN A 145 -7.09 14.78 11.38
N SER A 146 -6.60 15.95 11.75
CA SER A 146 -5.50 16.64 11.04
C SER A 146 -4.11 16.29 11.59
N VAL A 147 -4.05 15.57 12.72
CA VAL A 147 -2.82 15.21 13.42
C VAL A 147 -2.39 13.77 13.14
N THR A 148 -1.09 13.50 13.32
CA THR A 148 -0.55 12.14 13.24
C THR A 148 -1.14 11.27 14.34
N MET A 149 -1.46 10.01 14.01
CA MET A 149 -1.91 9.03 15.00
C MET A 149 -0.80 8.76 16.02
N THR A 150 -1.09 9.01 17.30
CA THR A 150 -0.27 8.59 18.43
C THR A 150 -0.93 7.44 19.15
N ASP A 151 -0.17 6.73 19.96
CA ASP A 151 -0.66 5.66 20.84
C ASP A 151 -1.80 6.13 21.76
N HIS A 152 -1.68 7.33 22.35
CA HIS A 152 -2.70 7.90 23.23
C HIS A 152 -3.99 8.23 22.47
N ILE A 153 -3.88 8.84 21.28
CA ILE A 153 -5.05 9.14 20.44
C ILE A 153 -5.71 7.83 20.01
N TYR A 154 -4.91 6.83 19.62
CA TYR A 154 -5.43 5.53 19.23
C TYR A 154 -6.20 4.87 20.37
N ARG A 155 -5.66 4.88 21.59
CA ARG A 155 -6.36 4.35 22.77
C ARG A 155 -7.64 5.14 23.11
N ASP A 156 -7.51 6.43 23.40
CA ASP A 156 -8.60 7.26 23.98
C ASP A 156 -9.72 7.56 22.98
N VAL A 157 -9.38 7.63 21.68
CA VAL A 157 -10.32 8.02 20.64
C VAL A 157 -10.73 6.82 19.82
N ILE A 158 -9.80 6.05 19.29
CA ILE A 158 -10.15 4.94 18.39
C ILE A 158 -10.70 3.75 19.16
N LEU A 159 -9.94 3.22 20.13
CA LEU A 159 -10.32 2.01 20.84
C LEU A 159 -11.52 2.23 21.74
N GLU A 160 -11.46 3.22 22.65
CA GLU A 160 -12.52 3.45 23.63
C GLU A 160 -13.85 3.84 22.98
N GLN A 161 -13.84 4.72 21.97
CA GLN A 161 -15.08 5.23 21.39
C GLN A 161 -15.66 4.34 20.30
N TYR A 162 -14.83 3.62 19.54
CA TYR A 162 -15.33 2.86 18.39
C TYR A 162 -15.21 1.35 18.63
N VAL A 163 -14.05 0.84 19.03
CA VAL A 163 -13.83 -0.62 19.10
C VAL A 163 -14.51 -1.23 20.32
N CYS A 164 -14.34 -0.65 21.51
CA CYS A 164 -14.92 -1.15 22.76
C CYS A 164 -16.45 -1.10 22.74
N LEU A 165 -17.05 -0.05 22.17
CA LEU A 165 -18.51 0.03 22.01
C LEU A 165 -19.05 -1.10 21.11
N PHE A 166 -18.39 -1.37 19.98
CA PHE A 166 -18.80 -2.44 19.07
C PHE A 166 -18.59 -3.83 19.67
N ARG A 167 -17.52 -4.03 20.46
CA ARG A 167 -17.31 -5.28 21.20
C ARG A 167 -18.48 -5.60 22.13
N GLY A 168 -19.00 -4.60 22.84
CA GLY A 168 -20.17 -4.78 23.71
C GLY A 168 -21.41 -5.30 22.97
N ALA A 169 -21.59 -4.92 21.71
CA ALA A 169 -22.70 -5.37 20.87
C ALA A 169 -22.47 -6.75 20.23
N MET A 170 -21.22 -7.06 19.85
CA MET A 170 -20.86 -8.29 19.12
C MET A 170 -20.56 -9.48 20.04
N GLY A 171 -20.22 -9.24 21.31
CA GLY A 171 -19.97 -10.28 22.30
C GLY A 171 -18.59 -10.94 22.17
N ALA A 172 -18.43 -12.10 22.81
CA ALA A 172 -17.13 -12.71 23.09
C ALA A 172 -16.33 -13.14 21.85
N GLU A 173 -17.00 -13.42 20.73
CA GLU A 173 -16.39 -13.88 19.47
C GLU A 173 -15.80 -12.75 18.62
N PHE A 174 -16.02 -11.49 19.00
CA PHE A 174 -15.52 -10.35 18.25
C PHE A 174 -13.99 -10.33 18.18
N LEU A 175 -13.47 -10.19 16.97
CA LEU A 175 -12.05 -10.10 16.68
C LEU A 175 -11.74 -8.74 16.06
N PHE A 176 -10.80 -8.01 16.65
CA PHE A 176 -10.36 -6.73 16.13
C PHE A 176 -9.11 -6.89 15.27
N MET A 177 -9.17 -6.42 14.03
CA MET A 177 -8.02 -6.37 13.12
C MET A 177 -7.58 -4.92 12.94
N ASP A 178 -6.31 -4.68 13.24
CA ASP A 178 -5.56 -3.48 12.91
C ASP A 178 -4.17 -3.85 12.37
N ASP A 179 -3.43 -2.85 11.89
CA ASP A 179 -2.09 -3.07 11.37
C ASP A 179 -1.02 -3.10 12.48
N ASN A 180 0.17 -3.58 12.14
CA ASN A 180 1.29 -3.68 13.08
C ASN A 180 2.10 -2.38 13.21
N THR A 181 1.46 -1.21 13.12
CA THR A 181 2.18 0.04 13.34
C THR A 181 2.52 0.23 14.82
N ARG A 182 3.57 1.03 15.06
CA ARG A 182 4.09 1.26 16.41
C ARG A 182 3.06 1.83 17.38
N PRO A 183 2.19 2.80 17.00
CA PRO A 183 1.15 3.30 17.90
C PRO A 183 0.18 2.20 18.34
N HIS A 184 -0.15 1.25 17.46
CA HIS A 184 -1.13 0.19 17.74
C HIS A 184 -0.54 -0.93 18.61
N HIS A 185 0.77 -1.01 18.76
CA HIS A 185 1.48 -2.00 19.60
C HIS A 185 2.25 -1.32 20.75
N ALA A 186 1.77 -0.15 21.18
CA ALA A 186 2.28 0.50 22.37
C ALA A 186 1.68 -0.19 23.62
N ASN A 187 2.42 -0.22 24.73
CA ASN A 187 1.96 -0.87 25.96
C ASN A 187 0.57 -0.41 26.39
N ILE A 188 0.28 0.89 26.31
CA ILE A 188 -1.03 1.46 26.69
C ILE A 188 -2.18 0.95 25.82
N VAL A 189 -1.90 0.60 24.57
CA VAL A 189 -2.87 0.03 23.63
C VAL A 189 -3.05 -1.45 23.90
N ASP A 190 -1.96 -2.19 24.07
CA ASP A 190 -2.01 -3.62 24.40
C ASP A 190 -2.74 -3.85 25.72
N GLU A 191 -2.48 -3.04 26.76
CA GLU A 191 -3.21 -3.07 28.03
C GLU A 191 -4.71 -2.81 27.85
N CYS A 192 -5.07 -1.87 26.97
CA CYS A 192 -6.47 -1.55 26.69
C CYS A 192 -7.20 -2.68 25.92
N LEU A 193 -6.49 -3.41 25.06
CA LEU A 193 -7.06 -4.53 24.31
C LEU A 193 -7.16 -5.79 25.18
N GLN A 194 -6.15 -6.06 26.01
CA GLN A 194 -6.07 -7.27 26.85
C GLN A 194 -7.21 -7.41 27.86
N SER A 195 -7.86 -6.32 28.25
CA SER A 195 -8.95 -6.39 29.21
C SER A 195 -10.20 -7.06 28.65
N ASP A 196 -10.53 -6.91 27.36
CA ASP A 196 -11.83 -7.35 26.82
C ASP A 196 -11.90 -7.67 25.31
N ILE A 197 -10.86 -7.35 24.52
CA ILE A 197 -10.88 -7.47 23.06
C ILE A 197 -9.79 -8.45 22.58
N THR A 198 -10.20 -9.45 21.80
CA THR A 198 -9.24 -10.32 21.12
C THR A 198 -8.77 -9.64 19.84
N ARG A 199 -7.46 -9.47 19.72
CA ARG A 199 -6.82 -8.92 18.52
C ARG A 199 -6.50 -10.04 17.53
N MET A 200 -6.71 -9.79 16.25
CA MET A 200 -6.31 -10.69 15.18
C MET A 200 -4.80 -10.64 14.98
N ASP A 201 -4.15 -11.80 14.90
CA ASP A 201 -2.78 -11.84 14.39
C ASP A 201 -2.77 -11.33 12.95
N TRP A 202 -1.90 -10.36 12.64
CA TRP A 202 -1.82 -9.78 11.30
C TRP A 202 -0.39 -9.84 10.74
N PRO A 203 -0.19 -10.32 9.50
CA PRO A 203 1.14 -10.35 8.91
C PRO A 203 1.57 -8.95 8.43
N ALA A 204 2.77 -8.51 8.81
CA ALA A 204 3.30 -7.21 8.42
C ALA A 204 3.31 -6.98 6.89
N TYR A 205 3.11 -5.74 6.47
CA TYR A 205 3.09 -5.31 5.06
C TYR A 205 2.07 -6.06 4.20
N SER A 206 0.85 -6.22 4.70
CA SER A 206 -0.22 -6.96 4.01
C SER A 206 -1.48 -6.13 3.74
N PRO A 207 -1.36 -4.93 3.13
CA PRO A 207 -2.53 -4.12 2.80
C PRO A 207 -3.48 -4.85 1.83
N ASP A 208 -2.94 -5.72 0.98
CA ASP A 208 -3.74 -6.52 0.03
C ASP A 208 -4.61 -7.59 0.69
N LEU A 209 -4.39 -7.89 1.97
CA LEU A 209 -5.26 -8.78 2.75
C LEU A 209 -6.35 -8.00 3.50
N ASN A 210 -6.23 -6.68 3.61
CA ASN A 210 -7.18 -5.84 4.33
C ASN A 210 -8.28 -5.31 3.38
N PRO A 211 -9.56 -5.73 3.54
CA PRO A 211 -10.65 -5.26 2.68
C PRO A 211 -10.93 -3.75 2.79
N THR A 212 -10.50 -3.07 3.86
CA THR A 212 -10.66 -1.60 3.97
C THR A 212 -9.87 -0.85 2.89
N GLU A 213 -8.73 -1.38 2.44
CA GLU A 213 -7.93 -0.77 1.37
C GLU A 213 -8.72 -0.68 0.05
N HIS A 214 -9.60 -1.65 -0.23
CA HIS A 214 -10.53 -1.56 -1.36
C HIS A 214 -11.54 -0.43 -1.21
N VAL A 215 -12.01 -0.17 0.02
CA VAL A 215 -12.93 0.93 0.31
C VAL A 215 -12.20 2.28 0.14
N TRP A 216 -10.96 2.39 0.62
CA TRP A 216 -10.14 3.59 0.43
C TRP A 216 -9.87 3.87 -1.04
N ASP A 217 -9.53 2.85 -1.83
CA ASP A 217 -9.33 2.98 -3.28
C ASP A 217 -10.57 3.51 -4.01
N MET A 218 -11.78 3.21 -3.53
CA MET A 218 -13.03 3.76 -4.07
C MET A 218 -13.27 5.22 -3.67
N LEU A 219 -12.73 5.65 -2.53
CA LEU A 219 -12.92 7.00 -1.99
C LEU A 219 -11.92 8.03 -2.52
N GLY A 220 -10.72 7.64 -2.96
CA GLY A 220 -9.78 8.53 -3.69
C GLY A 220 -8.29 8.23 -3.60
#